data_AF-A0A168LLL5-F1
#
_entry.id   AF-A0A168LLL5-F1
#
_cell.length_a   1.000
_cell.length_b   1.000
_cell.length_c   1.000
_cell.angle_alpha   90.00
_cell.angle_beta   90.00
_cell.angle_gamma   90.00
#
_symmetry.space_group_name_H-M   'P 1'
#
loop_
_entity.id
_entity.type
_entity.pdbx_description
1 polymer ?
#
loop_
_entity_poly.entity_id
_entity_poly.type
_entity_poly.pdbx_seq_one_letter_code
_entity_poly.pdbx_strand_id
1 'polypeptide(L)'
;MNDSLSIDEKLRQCLGPEWISSRSGFNGAKVMYLEGKTAINLANEVFGYNGWSSEIRHSVVDFVEETNDGRVHLGIATTVRVTLKDGTFHEDTGYGVAENAKGKAAAYEKARKESATDGLKRAIRMFGNALGNCIYDKNYLRNIVNMGKPGVPFIPFDLYRQEHIRKVIRAEMEATSEPVAVQKQQQQQLSKKPAIPVTKQASNATPPSKPASHPIPAVTSSSTTPKPPIPLIKTEPSNSTATTPPAKRQLDDEMFVEDSFIIDDEDDAFYADIVETEVDDKVDIELLEQAMLESNPSATTSSALKRQKQQ
;
A
#
# COMPACT_ATOMS: atom_id res chain seq x y z
N MET A 1 -7.29 37.00 -3.03
CA MET A 1 -7.90 36.29 -4.16
C MET A 1 -7.47 34.86 -4.02
N ASN A 2 -8.39 33.89 -4.08
CA ASN A 2 -8.01 32.48 -4.05
C ASN A 2 -7.71 32.08 -5.50
N ASP A 3 -6.46 32.32 -5.91
CA ASP A 3 -6.02 32.02 -7.27
C ASP A 3 -5.89 30.50 -7.42
N SER A 4 -6.99 29.85 -7.79
CA SER A 4 -6.98 28.42 -8.07
C SER A 4 -6.19 28.19 -9.35
N LEU A 5 -5.04 27.55 -9.23
CA LEU A 5 -4.21 27.15 -10.37
C LEU A 5 -5.05 26.44 -11.44
N SER A 6 -4.78 26.75 -12.70
CA SER A 6 -5.40 26.06 -13.83
C SER A 6 -5.00 24.58 -13.85
N ILE A 7 -5.78 23.76 -14.56
CA ILE A 7 -5.51 22.33 -14.69
C ILE A 7 -4.12 22.08 -15.32
N ASP A 8 -3.73 22.87 -16.33
CA ASP A 8 -2.39 22.79 -16.95
C ASP A 8 -1.27 23.12 -15.95
N GLU A 9 -1.42 24.18 -15.14
CA GLU A 9 -0.43 24.53 -14.11
C GLU A 9 -0.31 23.47 -13.02
N LYS A 10 -1.43 22.87 -12.59
CA LYS A 10 -1.42 21.73 -11.65
C LYS A 10 -0.68 20.54 -12.26
N LEU A 11 -1.04 20.11 -13.47
CA LEU A 11 -0.49 18.93 -14.13
C LEU A 11 1.03 18.99 -14.37
N ARG A 12 1.60 20.20 -14.49
CA ARG A 12 3.06 20.40 -14.60
C ARG A 12 3.83 20.14 -13.30
N GLN A 13 3.20 20.28 -12.14
CA GLN A 13 3.87 20.16 -10.83
C GLN A 13 4.20 18.70 -10.52
N CYS A 14 5.36 18.45 -9.93
CA CYS A 14 5.70 17.14 -9.38
C CYS A 14 5.10 16.96 -7.99
N LEU A 15 4.77 15.73 -7.61
CA LEU A 15 4.14 15.43 -6.32
C LEU A 15 5.06 15.75 -5.12
N GLY A 16 4.47 16.20 -4.02
CA GLY A 16 5.13 16.29 -2.72
C GLY A 16 5.35 14.90 -2.06
N PRO A 17 6.21 14.80 -1.04
CA PRO A 17 6.54 13.53 -0.39
C PRO A 17 5.34 12.87 0.31
N GLU A 18 4.30 13.64 0.64
CA GLU A 18 3.05 13.15 1.23
C GLU A 18 2.27 12.18 0.32
N TRP A 19 2.43 12.29 -1.00
CA TRP A 19 1.70 11.47 -1.99
C TRP A 19 2.46 10.23 -2.45
N ILE A 20 3.73 10.06 -2.07
CA ILE A 20 4.61 9.01 -2.60
C ILE A 20 4.84 7.94 -1.55
N SER A 21 4.49 6.69 -1.83
CA SER A 21 4.80 5.56 -0.96
C SER A 21 6.04 4.81 -1.42
N SER A 22 6.56 3.94 -0.55
CA SER A 22 7.87 3.34 -0.77
C SER A 22 7.99 1.96 -0.15
N ARG A 23 8.46 0.99 -0.91
CA ARG A 23 8.75 -0.38 -0.45
C ARG A 23 10.22 -0.74 -0.64
N SER A 24 10.62 -1.84 -0.02
CA SER A 24 11.88 -2.52 -0.32
C SER A 24 11.73 -3.33 -1.61
N GLY A 25 12.52 -3.01 -2.64
CA GLY A 25 12.66 -3.78 -3.87
C GLY A 25 13.86 -4.73 -3.83
N PHE A 26 14.26 -5.19 -5.01
CA PHE A 26 15.36 -6.14 -5.15
C PHE A 26 16.69 -5.58 -4.58
N ASN A 27 17.51 -6.46 -3.99
CA ASN A 27 18.75 -6.11 -3.27
C ASN A 27 18.61 -5.04 -2.17
N GLY A 28 17.40 -4.76 -1.68
CA GLY A 28 17.15 -3.72 -0.67
C GLY A 28 17.13 -2.29 -1.22
N ALA A 29 17.09 -2.13 -2.55
CA ALA A 29 16.83 -0.83 -3.17
C ALA A 29 15.45 -0.31 -2.76
N LYS A 30 15.30 1.00 -2.56
CA LYS A 30 14.01 1.60 -2.20
C LYS A 30 13.23 1.97 -3.46
N VAL A 31 12.12 1.28 -3.71
CA VAL A 31 11.24 1.56 -4.85
C VAL A 31 10.15 2.52 -4.40
N MET A 32 10.07 3.68 -5.04
CA MET A 32 9.01 4.67 -4.84
C MET A 32 7.82 4.35 -5.75
N TYR A 33 6.60 4.51 -5.26
CA TYR A 33 5.37 4.22 -6.02
C TYR A 33 4.22 5.16 -5.65
N LEU A 34 3.21 5.19 -6.53
CA LEU A 34 1.92 5.85 -6.29
C LEU A 34 0.88 4.78 -5.92
N GLU A 35 0.25 4.91 -4.76
CA GLU A 35 -0.88 4.07 -4.34
C GLU A 35 -2.10 4.31 -5.24
N GLY A 36 -2.91 3.28 -5.49
CA GLY A 36 -4.09 3.41 -6.37
C GLY A 36 -5.10 4.43 -5.82
N LYS A 37 -5.39 4.37 -4.52
CA LYS A 37 -6.24 5.34 -3.82
C LYS A 37 -5.72 6.78 -3.95
N THR A 38 -4.40 6.96 -3.91
CA THR A 38 -3.77 8.27 -4.04
C THR A 38 -3.91 8.81 -5.46
N ALA A 39 -3.73 7.97 -6.50
CA ALA A 39 -3.99 8.38 -7.89
C ALA A 39 -5.44 8.83 -8.12
N ILE A 40 -6.42 8.12 -7.53
CA ILE A 40 -7.85 8.48 -7.57
C ILE A 40 -8.11 9.84 -6.88
N ASN A 41 -7.50 10.06 -5.71
CA ASN A 41 -7.64 11.33 -4.98
C ASN A 41 -7.04 12.51 -5.75
N LEU A 42 -5.85 12.34 -6.34
CA LEU A 42 -5.20 13.35 -7.16
C LEU A 42 -6.03 13.69 -8.41
N ALA A 43 -6.59 12.68 -9.10
CA ALA A 43 -7.49 12.91 -10.22
C ALA A 43 -8.75 13.68 -9.82
N ASN A 44 -9.33 13.37 -8.64
CA ASN A 44 -10.45 14.12 -8.07
C ASN A 44 -10.08 15.57 -7.67
N GLU A 45 -8.85 15.84 -7.23
CA GLU A 45 -8.38 17.18 -6.88
C GLU A 45 -8.00 18.03 -8.11
N VAL A 46 -7.47 17.40 -9.16
CA VAL A 46 -7.06 18.07 -10.40
C VAL A 46 -8.26 18.33 -11.31
N PHE A 47 -9.08 17.31 -11.59
CA PHE A 47 -10.20 17.39 -12.54
C PHE A 47 -11.56 17.62 -11.88
N GLY A 48 -11.70 17.31 -10.59
CA GLY A 48 -13.00 17.23 -9.91
C GLY A 48 -13.64 15.85 -10.07
N TYR A 49 -14.48 15.46 -9.11
CA TYR A 49 -15.14 14.13 -9.06
C TYR A 49 -16.00 13.78 -10.28
N ASN A 50 -16.39 14.78 -11.09
CA ASN A 50 -17.15 14.64 -12.33
C ASN A 50 -16.40 15.17 -13.56
N GLY A 51 -15.09 15.41 -13.42
CA GLY A 51 -14.22 15.89 -14.50
C GLY A 51 -13.52 14.77 -15.26
N TRP A 52 -13.54 13.54 -14.73
CA TRP A 52 -12.92 12.36 -15.30
C TRP A 52 -13.77 11.10 -15.05
N SER A 53 -13.51 10.05 -15.82
CA SER A 53 -14.02 8.69 -15.60
C SER A 53 -12.97 7.67 -16.04
N SER A 54 -13.14 6.42 -15.59
CA SER A 54 -12.32 5.28 -16.05
C SER A 54 -13.20 4.10 -16.43
N GLU A 55 -12.79 3.34 -17.44
CA GLU A 55 -13.45 2.11 -17.88
C GLU A 55 -12.42 1.01 -18.19
N ILE A 56 -12.75 -0.24 -17.86
CA ILE A 56 -11.98 -1.40 -18.31
C ILE A 56 -12.39 -1.69 -19.75
N ARG A 57 -11.43 -1.59 -20.69
CA ARG A 57 -11.68 -1.82 -22.13
C ARG A 57 -11.70 -3.31 -22.47
N HIS A 58 -10.78 -4.07 -21.88
CA HIS A 58 -10.70 -5.54 -21.95
C HIS A 58 -9.69 -6.06 -20.94
N SER A 59 -9.82 -7.34 -20.57
CA SER A 59 -8.79 -8.08 -19.82
C SER A 59 -8.45 -9.38 -20.53
N VAL A 60 -7.16 -9.73 -20.57
CA VAL A 60 -6.61 -10.95 -21.15
C VAL A 60 -5.94 -11.76 -20.04
N VAL A 61 -6.21 -13.06 -20.02
CA VAL A 61 -5.51 -14.01 -19.15
C VAL A 61 -4.37 -14.61 -19.95
N ASP A 62 -3.13 -14.27 -19.61
CA ASP A 62 -1.95 -14.69 -20.38
C ASP A 62 -1.56 -16.13 -20.08
N PHE A 63 -1.59 -16.51 -18.80
CA PHE A 63 -1.29 -17.85 -18.34
C PHE A 63 -2.08 -18.20 -17.08
N VAL A 64 -2.43 -19.49 -16.94
CA VAL A 64 -2.95 -20.08 -15.71
C VAL A 64 -2.26 -21.42 -15.51
N GLU A 65 -1.43 -21.52 -14.48
CA GLU A 65 -0.75 -22.76 -14.13
C GLU A 65 -1.23 -23.24 -12.76
N GLU A 66 -1.59 -24.51 -12.66
CA GLU A 66 -2.02 -25.15 -11.41
C GLU A 66 -1.02 -26.26 -11.06
N THR A 67 -0.41 -26.16 -9.88
CA THR A 67 0.48 -27.19 -9.36
C THR A 67 -0.31 -28.36 -8.78
N ASN A 68 0.33 -29.53 -8.69
CA ASN A 68 -0.28 -30.73 -8.10
C ASN A 68 -0.72 -30.53 -6.63
N ASP A 69 -0.17 -29.52 -5.94
CA ASP A 69 -0.51 -29.16 -4.55
C ASP A 69 -1.69 -28.17 -4.46
N GLY A 70 -2.40 -27.92 -5.58
CA GLY A 70 -3.54 -26.99 -5.67
C GLY A 70 -3.15 -25.52 -5.59
N ARG A 71 -1.89 -25.18 -5.92
CA ARG A 71 -1.40 -23.80 -5.99
C ARG A 71 -1.54 -23.26 -7.40
N VAL A 72 -1.92 -21.99 -7.50
CA VAL A 72 -2.16 -21.35 -8.80
C VAL A 72 -1.17 -20.21 -9.02
N HIS A 73 -0.61 -20.19 -10.23
CA HIS A 73 0.14 -19.07 -10.79
C HIS A 73 -0.68 -18.50 -11.95
N LEU A 74 -0.85 -17.19 -11.99
CA LEU A 74 -1.77 -16.51 -12.90
C LEU A 74 -1.24 -15.12 -13.26
N GLY A 75 -1.24 -14.80 -14.55
CA GLY A 75 -0.96 -13.47 -15.08
C GLY A 75 -2.15 -12.92 -15.87
N ILE A 76 -2.54 -11.68 -15.59
CA ILE A 76 -3.63 -10.99 -16.26
C ILE A 76 -3.17 -9.60 -16.72
N ALA A 77 -3.40 -9.30 -18.00
CA ALA A 77 -3.28 -7.97 -18.56
C ALA A 77 -4.66 -7.29 -18.61
N THR A 78 -4.78 -6.04 -18.16
CA THR A 78 -6.03 -5.28 -18.22
C THR A 78 -5.79 -3.91 -18.84
N THR A 79 -6.47 -3.62 -19.95
CA THR A 79 -6.42 -2.32 -20.61
C THR A 79 -7.50 -1.41 -20.04
N VAL A 80 -7.08 -0.25 -19.51
CA VAL A 80 -7.97 0.74 -18.89
C VAL A 80 -7.91 2.03 -19.69
N ARG A 81 -9.08 2.62 -19.99
CA ARG A 81 -9.19 3.98 -20.50
C ARG A 81 -9.52 4.93 -19.36
N VAL A 82 -8.86 6.08 -19.34
CA VAL A 82 -9.27 7.24 -18.54
C VAL A 82 -9.72 8.34 -19.49
N THR A 83 -10.92 8.87 -19.30
CA THR A 83 -11.54 9.88 -20.16
C THR A 83 -11.86 11.13 -19.33
N LEU A 84 -11.49 12.30 -19.83
CA LEU A 84 -11.85 13.59 -19.26
C LEU A 84 -13.19 14.09 -19.81
N LYS A 85 -13.81 15.03 -19.09
CA LYS A 85 -15.12 15.61 -19.42
C LYS A 85 -15.19 16.30 -20.79
N ASP A 86 -14.06 16.70 -21.36
CA ASP A 86 -13.96 17.28 -22.71
C ASP A 86 -13.87 16.22 -23.83
N GLY A 87 -13.77 14.93 -23.46
CA GLY A 87 -13.58 13.80 -24.38
C GLY A 87 -12.12 13.41 -24.62
N THR A 88 -11.15 14.12 -24.08
CA THR A 88 -9.73 13.74 -24.12
C THR A 88 -9.53 12.46 -23.32
N PHE A 89 -8.82 11.47 -23.86
CA PHE A 89 -8.60 10.19 -23.18
C PHE A 89 -7.19 9.63 -23.36
N HIS A 90 -6.79 8.78 -22.42
CA HIS A 90 -5.59 7.97 -22.49
C HIS A 90 -5.90 6.50 -22.14
N GLU A 91 -5.20 5.56 -22.77
CA GLU A 91 -5.30 4.12 -22.54
C GLU A 91 -3.91 3.53 -22.27
N ASP A 92 -3.79 2.73 -21.22
CA ASP A 92 -2.60 1.91 -20.93
C ASP A 92 -3.05 0.52 -20.48
N THR A 93 -2.12 -0.43 -20.49
CA THR A 93 -2.34 -1.81 -20.05
C THR A 93 -1.59 -2.02 -18.75
N GLY A 94 -2.32 -2.39 -17.70
CA GLY A 94 -1.73 -2.83 -16.44
C GLY A 94 -1.59 -4.34 -16.37
N TYR A 95 -0.72 -4.81 -15.47
CA TYR A 95 -0.48 -6.22 -15.23
C TYR A 95 -0.71 -6.60 -13.77
N GLY A 96 -1.26 -7.78 -13.55
CA GLY A 96 -1.51 -8.32 -12.22
C GLY A 96 -1.11 -9.79 -12.15
N VAL A 97 -0.45 -10.17 -11.05
CA VAL A 97 0.16 -11.49 -10.89
C VAL A 97 -0.23 -12.07 -9.54
N ALA A 98 -0.77 -13.28 -9.58
CA ALA A 98 -0.94 -14.12 -8.40
C ALA A 98 0.01 -15.30 -8.49
N GLU A 99 0.98 -15.40 -7.58
CA GLU A 99 1.89 -16.55 -7.48
C GLU A 99 1.53 -17.39 -6.25
N ASN A 100 1.63 -18.72 -6.36
CA ASN A 100 1.44 -19.66 -5.24
C ASN A 100 0.08 -19.49 -4.52
N ALA A 101 -0.92 -18.95 -5.20
CA ALA A 101 -2.24 -18.66 -4.64
C ALA A 101 -2.96 -19.96 -4.24
N LYS A 102 -3.77 -19.91 -3.18
CA LYS A 102 -4.51 -21.08 -2.67
C LYS A 102 -5.79 -21.29 -3.47
N GLY A 103 -5.65 -21.92 -4.63
CA GLY A 103 -6.73 -22.19 -5.58
C GLY A 103 -7.09 -21.02 -6.49
N LYS A 104 -7.88 -21.31 -7.52
CA LYS A 104 -8.14 -20.40 -8.66
C LYS A 104 -8.87 -19.12 -8.27
N ALA A 105 -9.85 -19.18 -7.37
CA ALA A 105 -10.65 -18.01 -6.99
C ALA A 105 -9.78 -16.88 -6.42
N ALA A 106 -8.96 -17.17 -5.41
CA ALA A 106 -8.04 -16.20 -4.80
C ALA A 106 -6.98 -15.70 -5.79
N ALA A 107 -6.52 -16.55 -6.72
CA ALA A 107 -5.60 -16.13 -7.78
C ALA A 107 -6.26 -15.08 -8.69
N TYR A 108 -7.44 -15.39 -9.24
CA TYR A 108 -8.18 -14.51 -10.13
C TYR A 108 -8.60 -13.21 -9.45
N GLU A 109 -8.93 -13.24 -8.17
CA GLU A 109 -9.25 -12.05 -7.39
C GLU A 109 -8.05 -11.08 -7.34
N LYS A 110 -6.89 -11.54 -6.84
CA LYS A 110 -5.68 -10.71 -6.76
C LYS A 110 -5.25 -10.21 -8.14
N ALA A 111 -5.08 -11.11 -9.10
CA ALA A 111 -4.54 -10.74 -10.41
C ALA A 111 -5.44 -9.75 -11.18
N ARG A 112 -6.78 -9.86 -11.07
CA ARG A 112 -7.70 -8.89 -11.69
C ARG A 112 -7.71 -7.54 -10.97
N LYS A 113 -7.71 -7.53 -9.62
CA LYS A 113 -7.64 -6.29 -8.83
C LYS A 113 -6.35 -5.53 -9.12
N GLU A 114 -5.23 -6.25 -9.17
CA GLU A 114 -3.92 -5.70 -9.44
C GLU A 114 -3.81 -5.14 -10.87
N SER A 115 -4.18 -5.94 -11.90
CA SER A 115 -4.08 -5.51 -13.30
C SER A 115 -4.96 -4.30 -13.63
N ALA A 116 -6.17 -4.24 -13.08
CA ALA A 116 -7.07 -3.11 -13.26
C ALA A 116 -6.53 -1.84 -12.56
N THR A 117 -6.00 -1.97 -11.34
CA THR A 117 -5.47 -0.83 -10.58
C THR A 117 -4.16 -0.32 -11.18
N ASP A 118 -3.29 -1.21 -11.68
CA ASP A 118 -2.10 -0.83 -12.44
C ASP A 118 -2.48 -0.11 -13.73
N GLY A 119 -3.42 -0.65 -14.51
CA GLY A 119 -3.88 -0.03 -15.76
C GLY A 119 -4.45 1.36 -15.54
N LEU A 120 -5.22 1.55 -14.47
CA LEU A 120 -5.72 2.86 -14.04
C LEU A 120 -4.59 3.84 -13.73
N LYS A 121 -3.62 3.46 -12.88
CA LYS A 121 -2.48 4.32 -12.53
C LYS A 121 -1.65 4.69 -13.77
N ARG A 122 -1.43 3.73 -14.66
CA ARG A 122 -0.66 3.89 -15.91
C ARG A 122 -1.38 4.76 -16.95
N ALA A 123 -2.70 4.70 -17.02
CA ALA A 123 -3.51 5.60 -17.83
C ALA A 123 -3.55 7.03 -17.25
N ILE A 124 -3.74 7.17 -15.92
CA ILE A 124 -3.81 8.46 -15.21
C ILE A 124 -2.49 9.25 -15.33
N ARG A 125 -1.31 8.62 -15.22
CA ARG A 125 -0.01 9.33 -15.32
C ARG A 125 0.19 10.10 -16.63
N MET A 126 -0.40 9.66 -17.74
CA MET A 126 -0.17 10.30 -19.06
C MET A 126 -0.65 11.75 -19.13
N PHE A 127 -1.59 12.14 -18.27
CA PHE A 127 -2.07 13.52 -18.19
C PHE A 127 -1.06 14.49 -17.53
N GLY A 128 -0.11 14.02 -16.71
CA GLY A 128 0.92 14.91 -16.14
C GLY A 128 1.67 14.43 -14.90
N ASN A 129 2.60 15.28 -14.46
CA ASN A 129 3.49 15.04 -13.31
C ASN A 129 2.70 14.89 -12.01
N ALA A 130 1.68 15.72 -11.78
CA ALA A 130 0.83 15.69 -10.59
C ALA A 130 -0.08 14.44 -10.54
N LEU A 131 -0.05 13.60 -11.56
CA LEU A 131 -0.78 12.34 -11.66
C LEU A 131 0.17 11.12 -11.71
N GLY A 132 1.43 11.32 -11.30
CA GLY A 132 2.41 10.25 -11.09
C GLY A 132 3.54 10.18 -12.12
N ASN A 133 3.47 10.93 -13.23
CA ASN A 133 4.53 10.89 -14.25
C ASN A 133 5.92 11.29 -13.71
N CYS A 134 5.98 12.17 -12.68
CA CYS A 134 7.25 12.58 -12.08
C CYS A 134 8.03 11.44 -11.42
N ILE A 135 7.36 10.35 -11.01
CA ILE A 135 8.00 9.19 -10.33
C ILE A 135 9.01 8.50 -11.26
N TYR A 136 8.88 8.65 -12.58
CA TYR A 136 9.85 8.11 -13.55
C TYR A 136 11.13 8.98 -13.71
N ASP A 137 11.17 10.22 -13.19
CA ASP A 137 12.38 11.05 -13.22
C ASP A 137 13.34 10.73 -12.06
N LYS A 138 14.50 10.14 -12.40
CA LYS A 138 15.58 9.85 -11.44
C LYS A 138 16.05 11.10 -10.68
N ASN A 139 15.97 12.31 -11.26
CA ASN A 139 16.39 13.54 -10.58
C ASN A 139 15.38 13.97 -9.52
N TYR A 140 14.09 13.99 -9.87
CA TYR A 140 13.01 14.17 -8.90
C TYR A 140 13.11 13.17 -7.74
N LEU A 141 13.22 11.87 -8.04
CA LEU A 141 13.30 10.83 -7.03
C LEU A 141 14.48 11.05 -6.05
N ARG A 142 15.69 11.35 -6.55
CA ARG A 142 16.87 11.62 -5.69
C ARG A 142 16.65 12.76 -4.69
N ASN A 143 15.81 13.74 -5.01
CA ASN A 143 15.49 14.85 -4.12
C ASN A 143 14.34 14.52 -3.16
N ILE A 144 13.28 13.87 -3.65
CA ILE A 144 12.06 13.62 -2.87
C ILE A 144 12.25 12.57 -1.77
N VAL A 145 13.14 11.60 -1.97
CA VAL A 145 13.52 10.58 -0.95
C VAL A 145 14.00 11.21 0.36
N ASN A 146 14.66 12.38 0.26
CA ASN A 146 15.29 13.07 1.38
C ASN A 146 14.36 14.08 2.07
N MET A 147 13.14 14.29 1.57
CA MET A 147 12.16 15.16 2.20
C MET A 147 11.37 14.41 3.28
N GLY A 148 11.18 15.05 4.43
CA GLY A 148 10.32 14.51 5.48
C GLY A 148 8.86 14.54 5.06
N LYS A 149 8.16 13.41 5.14
CA LYS A 149 6.70 13.37 4.95
C LYS A 149 6.01 14.19 6.05
N PRO A 150 5.14 15.17 5.73
CA PRO A 150 4.34 15.84 6.74
C PRO A 150 3.33 14.84 7.34
N GLY A 151 3.37 14.69 8.66
CA GLY A 151 2.40 13.85 9.37
C GLY A 151 1.03 14.54 9.42
N VAL A 152 0.08 14.07 8.62
CA VAL A 152 -1.31 14.51 8.70
C VAL A 152 -1.97 13.86 9.92
N PRO A 153 -2.37 14.63 10.95
CA PRO A 153 -3.01 14.05 12.13
C PRO A 153 -4.41 13.54 11.77
N PHE A 154 -4.82 12.42 12.35
CA PHE A 154 -6.22 11.98 12.25
C PHE A 154 -7.10 12.92 13.07
N ILE A 155 -8.05 13.60 12.42
CA ILE A 155 -8.99 14.53 13.04
C ILE A 155 -10.38 13.87 13.04
N PRO A 156 -10.86 13.31 14.18
CA PRO A 156 -12.15 12.60 14.25
C PRO A 156 -13.38 13.47 13.91
N PHE A 157 -13.22 14.80 13.91
CA PHE A 157 -14.25 15.78 13.61
C PHE A 157 -14.47 15.99 12.11
N ASP A 158 -13.44 15.80 11.29
CA ASP A 158 -13.50 16.03 9.83
C ASP A 158 -14.03 14.80 9.06
N LEU A 159 -14.28 13.70 9.77
CA LEU A 159 -14.98 12.54 9.23
C LEU A 159 -16.38 12.91 8.76
N TYR A 160 -16.77 12.44 7.57
CA TYR A 160 -18.16 12.50 7.13
C TYR A 160 -19.05 11.72 8.09
N ARG A 161 -20.11 12.37 8.58
CA ARG A 161 -21.11 11.80 9.47
C ARG A 161 -22.48 12.29 9.05
N GLN A 162 -23.50 11.44 9.18
CA GLN A 162 -24.88 11.90 9.00
C GLN A 162 -25.21 12.99 10.04
N GLU A 163 -26.02 13.96 9.62
CA GLU A 163 -26.27 15.22 10.33
C GLU A 163 -26.76 15.02 11.78
N HIS A 164 -27.53 13.96 12.04
CA HIS A 164 -28.00 13.63 13.39
C HIS A 164 -26.85 13.19 14.32
N ILE A 165 -25.93 12.35 13.84
CA ILE A 165 -24.73 11.92 14.58
C ILE A 165 -23.79 13.11 14.80
N ARG A 166 -23.63 13.96 13.77
CA ARG A 166 -22.78 15.16 13.85
C ARG A 166 -23.24 16.12 14.95
N LYS A 167 -24.55 16.29 15.12
CA LYS A 167 -25.15 17.12 16.18
C LYS A 167 -24.92 16.55 17.58
N VAL A 168 -25.10 15.24 17.77
CA VAL A 168 -24.86 14.57 19.06
C VAL A 168 -23.40 14.78 19.51
N ILE A 169 -22.44 14.50 18.63
CA ILE A 169 -21.01 14.63 18.96
C ILE A 169 -20.62 16.08 19.23
N ARG A 170 -21.16 17.05 18.47
CA ARG A 170 -20.96 18.47 18.76
C ARG A 170 -21.47 18.82 20.16
N ALA A 171 -22.68 18.38 20.53
CA ALA A 171 -23.25 18.66 21.85
C ALA A 171 -22.47 18.00 22.99
N GLU A 172 -21.99 16.76 22.81
CA GLU A 172 -21.12 16.07 23.77
C GLU A 172 -19.77 16.79 23.97
N MET A 173 -19.19 17.31 22.89
CA MET A 173 -17.95 18.11 22.93
C MET A 173 -18.16 19.50 23.55
N GLU A 174 -19.27 20.17 23.24
CA GLU A 174 -19.64 21.45 23.87
C GLU A 174 -19.85 21.26 25.38
N ALA A 175 -20.58 20.23 25.80
CA ALA A 175 -20.82 19.89 27.20
C ALA A 175 -19.56 19.48 27.99
N THR A 176 -18.52 18.98 27.32
CA THR A 176 -17.21 18.68 27.95
C THR A 176 -16.23 19.85 27.94
N SER A 177 -16.60 20.99 27.32
CA SER A 177 -15.76 22.19 27.20
C SER A 177 -16.09 23.32 28.19
N GLU A 178 -17.13 23.19 29.02
CA GLU A 178 -17.49 24.23 30.00
C GLU A 178 -16.40 24.42 31.08
N PRO A 179 -16.14 25.68 31.52
CA PRO A 179 -14.85 26.03 32.09
C PRO A 179 -14.65 25.63 33.56
N VAL A 180 -13.44 25.17 33.87
CA VAL A 180 -12.86 24.93 35.21
C VAL A 180 -12.60 26.26 35.98
N ALA A 181 -13.46 27.26 35.79
CA ALA A 181 -13.33 28.61 36.37
C ALA A 181 -14.04 28.77 37.72
N VAL A 182 -15.13 28.02 37.97
CA VAL A 182 -16.01 28.25 39.13
C VAL A 182 -15.46 27.68 40.45
N GLN A 183 -14.69 26.59 40.42
CA GLN A 183 -14.26 25.91 41.65
C GLN A 183 -13.16 26.62 42.45
N LYS A 184 -12.39 27.56 41.86
CA LYS A 184 -11.30 28.25 42.58
C LYS A 184 -11.77 29.36 43.53
N GLN A 185 -13.00 29.88 43.41
CA GLN A 185 -13.47 30.96 44.28
C GLN A 185 -14.09 30.47 45.60
N GLN A 186 -14.55 29.22 45.70
CA GLN A 186 -15.28 28.75 46.88
C GLN A 186 -14.39 28.24 48.03
N GLN A 187 -13.13 27.87 47.75
CA GLN A 187 -12.17 27.45 48.80
C GLN A 187 -11.51 28.60 49.58
N GLN A 188 -11.60 29.86 49.13
CA GLN A 188 -10.99 31.01 49.83
C GLN A 188 -11.88 31.66 50.92
N GLN A 189 -13.14 31.21 51.09
CA GLN A 189 -14.06 31.81 52.08
C GLN A 189 -14.20 31.03 53.41
N LEU A 190 -13.60 29.83 53.54
CA LEU A 190 -13.76 28.99 54.76
C LEU A 190 -12.61 29.07 55.78
N SER A 191 -11.70 30.04 55.68
CA SER A 191 -10.52 30.16 56.57
C SER A 191 -10.53 31.40 57.48
N LYS A 192 -11.60 31.57 58.27
CA LYS A 192 -11.63 32.54 59.39
C LYS A 192 -12.24 31.98 60.68
N LYS A 193 -11.40 31.36 61.52
CA LYS A 193 -11.50 31.39 62.98
C LYS A 193 -10.11 31.38 63.63
N PRO A 194 -9.94 31.88 64.88
CA PRO A 194 -8.69 32.48 65.31
C PRO A 194 -7.74 31.49 66.00
N ALA A 195 -6.45 31.81 65.97
CA ALA A 195 -5.41 31.11 66.70
C ALA A 195 -5.18 31.72 68.09
N ILE A 196 -5.06 30.87 69.12
CA ILE A 196 -4.27 31.11 70.34
C ILE A 196 -3.46 29.82 70.62
N PRO A 197 -2.20 29.90 71.08
CA PRO A 197 -1.18 28.92 70.71
C PRO A 197 -0.77 27.99 71.87
N VAL A 198 0.13 27.03 71.60
CA VAL A 198 1.23 26.70 72.53
C VAL A 198 2.42 26.02 71.81
N THR A 199 3.61 26.57 72.08
CA THR A 199 4.97 25.99 72.14
C THR A 199 5.44 24.95 71.11
N LYS A 200 6.48 25.34 70.35
CA LYS A 200 7.42 24.41 69.68
C LYS A 200 8.39 23.82 70.70
N GLN A 201 8.64 22.51 70.63
CA GLN A 201 9.92 21.91 71.03
C GLN A 201 10.43 21.04 69.89
N ALA A 202 11.74 21.05 69.68
CA ALA A 202 12.43 20.31 68.64
C ALA A 202 13.28 19.20 69.26
N SER A 203 13.40 18.06 68.58
CA SER A 203 14.53 17.15 68.73
C SER A 203 14.61 16.15 67.57
N ASN A 204 15.83 15.68 67.30
CA ASN A 204 16.21 14.81 66.18
C ASN A 204 15.88 13.34 66.43
N ALA A 205 15.76 12.53 65.37
CA ALA A 205 16.37 11.18 65.28
C ALA A 205 16.30 10.61 63.83
N THR A 206 17.15 9.62 63.54
CA THR A 206 17.40 9.07 62.20
C THR A 206 16.84 7.61 62.04
N PRO A 207 17.29 6.70 61.12
CA PRO A 207 16.43 5.74 60.41
C PRO A 207 16.35 4.34 61.11
N PRO A 208 15.69 3.25 60.61
CA PRO A 208 15.90 2.54 59.32
C PRO A 208 14.53 2.24 58.61
N SER A 209 14.26 1.24 57.74
CA SER A 209 14.97 0.05 57.21
C SER A 209 14.45 -0.41 55.81
N LYS A 210 14.99 -1.54 55.30
CA LYS A 210 14.51 -2.42 54.21
C LYS A 210 14.05 -3.78 54.85
N PRO A 211 13.36 -4.75 54.19
CA PRO A 211 13.91 -5.48 53.02
C PRO A 211 12.93 -6.15 52.01
N ALA A 212 13.53 -6.69 50.93
CA ALA A 212 13.26 -7.95 50.18
C ALA A 212 11.82 -8.38 49.81
N SER A 213 11.42 -8.62 48.55
CA SER A 213 11.97 -9.41 47.40
C SER A 213 11.80 -10.93 47.50
N HIS A 214 11.23 -11.58 46.47
CA HIS A 214 11.83 -12.72 45.71
C HIS A 214 10.97 -13.19 44.49
N PRO A 215 11.49 -14.03 43.55
CA PRO A 215 11.14 -14.01 42.12
C PRO A 215 10.62 -15.38 41.61
N ILE A 216 10.83 -15.74 40.32
CA ILE A 216 11.04 -17.08 39.68
C ILE A 216 10.45 -17.12 38.24
N PRO A 217 11.07 -17.73 37.20
CA PRO A 217 12.50 -17.75 36.79
C PRO A 217 12.66 -17.44 35.27
N ALA A 218 13.89 -17.58 34.74
CA ALA A 218 14.15 -17.64 33.29
C ALA A 218 14.49 -19.07 32.84
N VAL A 219 14.35 -19.37 31.55
CA VAL A 219 14.95 -20.57 30.93
C VAL A 219 15.71 -20.13 29.67
N THR A 220 17.01 -20.38 29.67
CA THR A 220 17.91 -20.09 28.54
C THR A 220 18.68 -21.37 28.22
N SER A 221 18.74 -21.76 26.96
CA SER A 221 19.56 -22.90 26.49
C SER A 221 20.41 -22.47 25.30
N SER A 222 21.59 -23.09 25.18
CA SER A 222 22.65 -22.74 24.24
C SER A 222 23.21 -23.99 23.56
N SER A 223 23.58 -23.88 22.28
CA SER A 223 24.61 -24.69 21.57
C SER A 223 24.65 -24.30 20.09
N THR A 224 25.74 -23.73 19.57
CA THR A 224 26.93 -24.36 18.93
C THR A 224 26.70 -25.19 17.66
N THR A 225 27.30 -24.72 16.57
CA THR A 225 27.54 -25.41 15.28
C THR A 225 28.75 -26.37 15.38
N PRO A 226 29.00 -27.30 14.43
CA PRO A 226 29.66 -26.95 13.16
C PRO A 226 29.25 -27.78 11.90
N LYS A 227 29.69 -27.31 10.72
CA LYS A 227 29.49 -27.88 9.37
C LYS A 227 30.80 -28.49 8.82
N PRO A 228 30.80 -29.60 8.05
CA PRO A 228 32.00 -30.15 7.41
C PRO A 228 32.35 -29.50 6.04
N PRO A 229 33.59 -29.64 5.53
CA PRO A 229 34.17 -28.73 4.53
C PRO A 229 34.24 -29.26 3.08
N ILE A 230 34.55 -28.36 2.13
CA ILE A 230 34.94 -28.65 0.73
C ILE A 230 36.37 -28.07 0.49
N PRO A 231 37.30 -28.74 -0.22
CA PRO A 231 38.70 -28.30 -0.37
C PRO A 231 38.95 -27.27 -1.49
N LEU A 232 40.17 -26.69 -1.53
CA LEU A 232 40.53 -25.51 -2.33
C LEU A 232 41.92 -25.65 -3.02
N ILE A 233 42.11 -24.88 -4.11
CA ILE A 233 43.36 -24.42 -4.80
C ILE A 233 44.14 -25.38 -5.74
N LYS A 234 44.35 -24.93 -7.00
CA LYS A 234 45.64 -24.65 -7.74
C LYS A 234 45.34 -24.54 -9.26
N THR A 235 45.91 -23.65 -10.10
CA THR A 235 47.02 -22.66 -9.98
C THR A 235 46.93 -21.56 -11.09
N GLU A 236 47.62 -20.43 -10.90
CA GLU A 236 47.85 -19.29 -11.84
C GLU A 236 48.99 -19.58 -12.89
N PRO A 237 49.63 -18.64 -13.68
CA PRO A 237 49.58 -17.14 -13.69
C PRO A 237 49.82 -16.33 -15.01
N SER A 238 49.93 -15.00 -14.82
CA SER A 238 50.58 -13.92 -15.63
C SER A 238 49.65 -13.00 -16.46
N ASN A 239 49.87 -11.67 -16.61
CA ASN A 239 50.98 -10.78 -16.17
C ASN A 239 50.55 -9.28 -15.98
N SER A 240 51.37 -8.49 -15.25
CA SER A 240 51.57 -7.00 -15.22
C SER A 240 50.54 -6.01 -15.84
N THR A 241 50.25 -4.80 -15.30
CA THR A 241 51.16 -3.74 -14.78
C THR A 241 50.40 -2.67 -13.94
N ALA A 242 51.08 -1.79 -13.18
CA ALA A 242 50.52 -0.88 -12.16
C ALA A 242 50.27 0.59 -12.59
N THR A 243 49.55 1.42 -11.76
CA THR A 243 49.87 2.83 -11.35
C THR A 243 48.74 3.54 -10.53
N THR A 244 48.96 3.73 -9.20
CA THR A 244 48.50 4.83 -8.28
C THR A 244 46.96 5.09 -8.02
N PRO A 245 46.53 6.05 -7.15
CA PRO A 245 45.82 5.79 -5.87
C PRO A 245 44.30 6.17 -5.87
N PRO A 246 43.53 5.93 -4.78
CA PRO A 246 42.08 5.74 -4.91
C PRO A 246 41.28 7.04 -5.01
N ALA A 247 40.56 7.19 -6.14
CA ALA A 247 39.34 7.98 -6.14
C ALA A 247 38.30 7.28 -5.24
N LYS A 248 37.55 8.07 -4.45
CA LYS A 248 36.42 7.54 -3.68
C LYS A 248 35.45 6.86 -4.65
N ARG A 249 35.17 5.56 -4.45
CA ARG A 249 34.03 4.91 -5.11
C ARG A 249 32.78 5.61 -4.62
N GLN A 250 32.25 6.49 -5.46
CA GLN A 250 30.86 6.89 -5.39
C GLN A 250 30.08 5.61 -5.69
N LEU A 251 29.45 5.05 -4.66
CA LEU A 251 28.42 4.04 -4.84
C LEU A 251 27.25 4.79 -5.46
N ASP A 252 27.22 4.79 -6.79
CA ASP A 252 26.01 5.12 -7.52
C ASP A 252 25.04 3.98 -7.24
N ASP A 253 24.27 4.13 -6.16
CA ASP A 253 23.11 3.30 -5.87
C ASP A 253 22.16 3.48 -7.05
N GLU A 254 22.23 2.55 -8.02
CA GLU A 254 21.33 2.42 -9.16
C GLU A 254 19.91 2.24 -8.62
N MET A 255 19.25 3.38 -8.40
CA MET A 255 17.83 3.45 -8.12
C MET A 255 17.10 3.04 -9.40
N PHE A 256 16.90 1.74 -9.53
CA PHE A 256 16.17 1.14 -10.63
C PHE A 256 14.75 1.70 -10.65
N VAL A 257 14.40 2.30 -11.80
CA VAL A 257 13.01 2.58 -12.16
C VAL A 257 12.43 1.29 -12.74
N GLU A 258 12.45 0.23 -11.92
CA GLU A 258 11.57 -0.93 -12.12
C GLU A 258 10.13 -0.43 -12.01
N ASP A 259 9.22 -0.99 -12.83
CA ASP A 259 7.92 -0.38 -13.08
C ASP A 259 7.21 -0.10 -11.75
N SER A 260 7.05 1.19 -11.44
CA SER A 260 6.81 1.72 -10.09
C SER A 260 5.37 1.53 -9.63
N PHE A 261 4.73 0.46 -10.09
CA PHE A 261 3.32 0.18 -9.94
C PHE A 261 2.98 -1.23 -9.47
N ILE A 262 3.96 -2.15 -9.28
CA ILE A 262 3.71 -3.40 -8.53
C ILE A 262 2.98 -3.04 -7.23
N ILE A 263 1.92 -3.77 -6.93
CA ILE A 263 1.00 -3.46 -5.83
C ILE A 263 1.39 -4.32 -4.63
N ASP A 264 1.47 -3.71 -3.45
CA ASP A 264 1.67 -4.46 -2.20
C ASP A 264 0.33 -5.09 -1.78
N ASP A 265 0.38 -6.26 -1.12
CA ASP A 265 -0.79 -7.00 -0.65
C ASP A 265 -1.70 -6.19 0.32
N GLU A 266 -1.29 -5.00 0.78
CA GLU A 266 -2.10 -4.09 1.60
C GLU A 266 -3.19 -3.34 0.81
N ASP A 267 -3.03 -3.12 -0.51
CA ASP A 267 -4.05 -2.46 -1.35
C ASP A 267 -5.28 -3.39 -1.58
N ASP A 268 -5.10 -4.71 -1.55
CA ASP A 268 -6.17 -5.72 -1.76
C ASP A 268 -7.33 -5.59 -0.76
N ALA A 269 -7.02 -5.14 0.47
CA ALA A 269 -8.00 -4.93 1.53
C ALA A 269 -8.91 -3.71 1.29
N PHE A 270 -8.48 -2.72 0.51
CA PHE A 270 -9.26 -1.53 0.18
C PHE A 270 -10.16 -1.74 -1.05
N TYR A 271 -9.71 -2.51 -2.04
CA TYR A 271 -10.46 -2.74 -3.28
C TYR A 271 -11.51 -3.87 -3.21
N ALA A 272 -11.65 -4.55 -2.07
CA ALA A 272 -12.78 -5.46 -1.85
C ALA A 272 -14.16 -4.78 -2.01
N ASP A 273 -14.26 -3.49 -1.68
CA ASP A 273 -15.51 -2.72 -1.64
C ASP A 273 -15.83 -2.01 -2.99
N ILE A 274 -14.84 -1.87 -3.88
CA ILE A 274 -14.96 -1.11 -5.14
C ILE A 274 -15.37 -2.00 -6.33
N VAL A 275 -15.05 -3.30 -6.28
CA VAL A 275 -15.30 -4.24 -7.39
C VAL A 275 -16.68 -4.94 -7.26
N GLU A 276 -17.44 -4.70 -6.19
CA GLU A 276 -18.82 -5.23 -6.06
C GLU A 276 -19.84 -4.51 -6.95
N THR A 277 -19.52 -3.34 -7.51
CA THR A 277 -20.32 -2.75 -8.60
C THR A 277 -19.92 -3.36 -9.94
N GLU A 278 -20.82 -4.17 -10.50
CA GLU A 278 -20.74 -4.89 -11.79
C GLU A 278 -20.08 -6.29 -11.78
N VAL A 279 -20.67 -7.24 -11.03
CA VAL A 279 -20.65 -8.67 -11.40
C VAL A 279 -22.05 -9.30 -11.26
N ASP A 280 -23.02 -8.74 -11.99
CA ASP A 280 -24.34 -9.34 -12.18
C ASP A 280 -24.53 -9.78 -13.65
N ASP A 281 -23.58 -10.59 -14.14
CA ASP A 281 -23.68 -11.27 -15.43
C ASP A 281 -23.29 -12.75 -15.30
N LYS A 282 -24.30 -13.57 -14.98
CA LYS A 282 -24.27 -15.01 -15.26
C LYS A 282 -24.45 -15.21 -16.77
N VAL A 283 -23.36 -15.05 -17.53
CA VAL A 283 -23.32 -15.37 -18.96
C VAL A 283 -22.32 -16.49 -19.21
N ASP A 284 -22.85 -17.72 -19.11
CA ASP A 284 -22.54 -18.88 -19.94
C ASP A 284 -21.06 -19.23 -20.23
N ILE A 285 -20.39 -19.75 -19.20
CA ILE A 285 -19.22 -20.64 -19.40
C ILE A 285 -19.60 -21.86 -20.26
N GLU A 286 -20.86 -22.33 -20.21
CA GLU A 286 -21.37 -23.41 -21.08
C GLU A 286 -21.42 -23.04 -22.57
N LEU A 287 -21.66 -21.77 -22.95
CA LEU A 287 -21.61 -21.36 -24.37
C LEU A 287 -20.17 -21.38 -24.90
N LEU A 288 -19.19 -21.01 -24.07
CA LEU A 288 -17.78 -21.04 -24.44
C LEU A 288 -17.26 -22.47 -24.63
N GLU A 289 -17.70 -23.44 -23.80
CA GLU A 289 -17.40 -24.86 -24.05
C GLU A 289 -18.08 -25.38 -25.34
N GLN A 290 -19.31 -24.97 -25.64
CA GLN A 290 -19.98 -25.37 -26.89
C GLN A 290 -19.30 -24.78 -28.14
N ALA A 291 -18.91 -23.50 -28.13
CA ALA A 291 -18.19 -22.86 -29.24
C ALA A 291 -16.79 -23.48 -29.48
N MET A 292 -16.13 -23.93 -28.40
CA MET A 292 -14.86 -24.68 -28.48
C MET A 292 -15.03 -26.10 -29.07
N LEU A 293 -16.21 -26.72 -28.91
CA LEU A 293 -16.52 -28.04 -29.47
C LEU A 293 -16.92 -27.99 -30.95
N GLU A 294 -17.61 -26.94 -31.40
CA GLU A 294 -18.05 -26.80 -32.80
C GLU A 294 -16.93 -26.39 -33.77
N SER A 295 -15.82 -25.83 -33.26
CA SER A 295 -14.71 -25.32 -34.07
C SER A 295 -13.65 -26.36 -34.47
N ASN A 296 -13.76 -27.63 -34.05
CA ASN A 296 -12.77 -28.67 -34.38
C ASN A 296 -13.40 -30.05 -34.73
N PRO A 297 -13.80 -30.29 -35.99
CA PRO A 297 -14.47 -31.52 -36.40
C PRO A 297 -13.56 -32.77 -36.50
N SER A 298 -12.28 -32.69 -36.09
CA SER A 298 -11.30 -33.78 -36.26
C SER A 298 -11.14 -34.73 -35.05
N ALA A 299 -11.81 -34.46 -33.92
CA ALA A 299 -11.65 -35.25 -32.68
C ALA A 299 -12.73 -36.34 -32.46
N THR A 300 -13.83 -36.34 -33.23
CA THR A 300 -15.05 -37.09 -32.89
C THR A 300 -15.11 -38.54 -33.43
N THR A 301 -13.96 -39.19 -33.67
CA THR A 301 -13.90 -40.56 -34.22
C THR A 301 -13.15 -41.56 -33.33
N SER A 302 -13.19 -41.38 -32.01
CA SER A 302 -12.58 -42.32 -31.04
C SER A 302 -13.57 -42.87 -29.99
N SER A 303 -14.61 -42.13 -29.62
CA SER A 303 -15.60 -42.55 -28.61
C SER A 303 -16.71 -43.46 -29.16
N ALA A 304 -17.08 -43.32 -30.44
CA ALA A 304 -18.20 -44.06 -31.03
C ALA A 304 -17.94 -45.57 -31.24
N LEU A 305 -16.70 -45.98 -31.54
CA LEU A 305 -16.39 -47.39 -31.86
C LEU A 305 -16.37 -48.34 -30.66
N LYS A 306 -16.40 -47.83 -29.42
CA LYS A 306 -16.35 -48.68 -28.20
C LYS A 306 -17.70 -49.17 -27.69
N ARG A 307 -18.83 -48.68 -28.22
CA ARG A 307 -20.19 -49.12 -27.81
C ARG A 307 -20.82 -50.19 -28.71
N GLN A 308 -20.21 -50.54 -29.84
CA GLN A 308 -20.75 -51.53 -30.80
C GLN A 308 -20.11 -52.92 -30.69
N LYS A 309 -19.58 -53.28 -29.51
CA LYS A 309 -19.00 -54.61 -29.22
C LYS A 309 -19.54 -55.26 -27.93
N GLN A 310 -20.70 -54.80 -27.45
CA GLN A 310 -21.48 -55.43 -26.38
C GLN A 310 -22.97 -55.45 -26.75
N GLN A 311 -23.28 -56.17 -27.83
CA GLN A 311 -24.57 -56.80 -28.15
C GLN A 311 -24.31 -57.89 -29.18
#